data_AF-A0A934DQT2-F1
#
_entry.id   AF-A0A934DQT2-F1
#
_cell.length_a   1.000
_cell.length_b   1.000
_cell.length_c   1.000
_cell.angle_alpha   90.00
_cell.angle_beta   90.00
_cell.angle_gamma   90.00
#
_symmetry.space_group_name_H-M   'P 1'
#
loop_
_entity.id
_entity.type
_entity.pdbx_description
1 polymer ?
#
loop_
_entity_poly.entity_id
_entity_poly.type
_entity_poly.pdbx_seq_one_letter_code
_entity_poly.pdbx_strand_id
1 'polypeptide(L)'
;MQVAGPNLVHGFHASAVHLGSLQSALARGIARLDRIQVKERWDEIFEWMQHLIRTWVQRCKMMRVKRRATGIRVELETQDDYGYYTYGFDVFPGRETRPSRARKHGVPKK
;
A
#
# COMPACT_ATOMS: atom_id res chain seq x y z
N MET A 1 14.65 -30.75 -20.47
CA MET A 1 14.53 -29.28 -20.32
C MET A 1 13.05 -28.93 -20.37
N GLN A 2 12.42 -28.65 -19.23
CA GLN A 2 11.04 -28.15 -19.19
C GLN A 2 11.10 -26.64 -19.44
N VAL A 3 10.69 -26.22 -20.63
CA VAL A 3 10.49 -24.81 -20.94
C VAL A 3 9.21 -24.40 -20.23
N ALA A 4 9.33 -23.58 -19.19
CA ALA A 4 8.18 -22.94 -18.56
C ALA A 4 7.42 -22.15 -19.66
N GLY A 5 6.19 -22.59 -19.96
CA GLY A 5 5.36 -21.92 -20.95
C GLY A 5 5.12 -20.45 -20.57
N PRO A 6 4.88 -19.56 -21.55
CA PRO A 6 4.52 -18.17 -21.26
C PRO A 6 3.32 -18.15 -20.32
N ASN A 7 3.41 -17.36 -19.26
CA ASN A 7 2.36 -17.22 -18.27
C ASN A 7 1.18 -16.47 -18.91
N LEU A 8 0.29 -17.21 -19.58
CA LEU A 8 -0.86 -16.68 -20.34
C LEU A 8 -1.96 -16.07 -19.44
N VAL A 9 -1.73 -15.97 -18.13
CA VAL A 9 -2.63 -15.32 -17.18
C VAL A 9 -2.55 -13.80 -17.38
N HIS A 10 -3.33 -13.32 -18.34
CA HIS A 10 -3.74 -11.92 -18.43
C HIS A 10 -4.96 -11.77 -17.51
N GLY A 11 -4.94 -10.80 -16.59
CA GLY A 11 -6.12 -10.55 -15.75
C GLY A 11 -5.93 -9.64 -14.55
N PHE A 12 -4.71 -9.51 -14.03
CA PHE A 12 -4.43 -8.52 -12.98
C PHE A 12 -3.64 -7.37 -13.58
N HIS A 13 -4.36 -6.37 -14.06
CA HIS A 13 -3.80 -5.05 -14.32
C HIS A 13 -3.05 -4.59 -13.07
N ALA A 14 -1.78 -4.19 -13.20
CA ALA A 14 -1.07 -3.53 -12.10
C ALA A 14 -1.80 -2.26 -11.66
N SER A 15 -2.52 -1.61 -12.57
CA SER A 15 -3.43 -0.50 -12.28
C SER A 15 -4.59 -0.85 -11.34
N ALA A 16 -4.84 -2.13 -11.04
CA ALA A 16 -5.87 -2.60 -10.13
C ALA A 16 -5.41 -2.72 -8.65
N VAL A 17 -4.20 -2.29 -8.28
CA VAL A 17 -3.85 -2.18 -6.86
C VAL A 17 -4.83 -1.20 -6.20
N HIS A 18 -5.75 -1.72 -5.39
CA HIS A 18 -6.70 -0.91 -4.62
C HIS A 18 -5.99 -0.20 -3.47
N LEU A 19 -5.19 0.83 -3.81
CA LEU A 19 -4.31 1.55 -2.88
C LEU A 19 -5.06 2.12 -1.68
N GLY A 20 -6.28 2.61 -1.87
CA GLY A 20 -7.10 3.10 -0.75
C GLY A 20 -7.44 2.02 0.27
N SER A 21 -7.74 0.80 -0.19
CA SER A 21 -8.02 -0.35 0.67
C SER A 21 -6.75 -0.85 1.35
N LEU A 22 -5.63 -0.91 0.64
CA LEU A 22 -4.32 -1.28 1.19
C LEU A 22 -3.86 -0.28 2.26
N GLN A 23 -3.92 1.03 1.96
CA GLN A 23 -3.61 2.09 2.91
C GLN A 23 -4.50 2.01 4.15
N SER A 24 -5.80 1.74 3.98
CA SER A 24 -6.74 1.60 5.09
C SER A 24 -6.43 0.38 5.95
N ALA A 25 -6.07 -0.76 5.33
CA ALA A 25 -5.69 -1.97 6.05
C ALA A 25 -4.40 -1.74 6.87
N LEU A 26 -3.37 -1.14 6.26
CA LEU A 26 -2.13 -0.78 6.94
C LEU A 26 -2.39 0.20 8.09
N ALA A 27 -3.18 1.25 7.85
CA ALA A 27 -3.52 2.25 8.86
C ALA A 27 -4.25 1.63 10.05
N ARG A 28 -5.21 0.73 9.81
CA ARG A 28 -5.92 0.01 10.89
C ARG A 28 -4.98 -0.84 11.74
N GLY A 29 -4.02 -1.53 11.13
CA GLY A 29 -3.09 -2.39 11.87
C GLY A 29 -2.18 -1.62 12.82
N ILE A 30 -1.80 -0.39 12.46
CA ILE A 30 -0.96 0.48 13.32
C ILE A 30 -1.75 1.55 14.09
N ALA A 31 -3.07 1.62 13.96
CA ALA A 31 -3.89 2.70 14.52
C ALA A 31 -3.78 2.80 16.05
N ARG A 32 -3.58 1.66 16.73
CA ARG A 32 -3.46 1.57 18.18
C ARG A 32 -2.06 1.89 18.71
N LEU A 33 -1.09 2.06 17.81
CA LEU A 33 0.29 2.35 18.20
C LEU A 33 0.49 3.86 18.25
N ASP A 34 1.21 4.33 19.25
CA ASP A 34 1.77 5.68 19.26
C ASP A 34 3.14 5.72 18.54
N ARG A 35 3.73 6.93 18.45
CA ARG A 35 5.01 7.12 17.76
C ARG A 35 6.20 6.45 18.44
N ILE A 36 6.18 6.35 19.76
CA ILE A 36 7.24 5.70 20.55
C ILE A 36 7.16 4.20 20.28
N GLN A 37 5.97 3.62 20.37
CA GLN A 37 5.74 2.20 20.09
C GLN A 37 6.11 1.83 18.65
N VAL A 38 5.78 2.67 17.66
CA VAL A 38 6.20 2.45 16.26
C VAL A 38 7.72 2.47 16.10
N LYS A 39 8.43 3.28 16.89
CA LYS A 39 9.89 3.32 16.88
C LYS A 39 10.49 2.08 17.53
N GLU A 40 9.97 1.67 18.68
CA GLU A 40 10.47 0.52 19.44
C GLU A 40 10.22 -0.82 18.75
N ARG A 41 9.07 -0.94 18.08
CA ARG A 41 8.63 -2.16 17.40
C ARG A 41 8.81 -2.10 15.88
N TRP A 42 9.74 -1.27 15.40
CA TRP A 42 9.86 -0.97 13.98
C TRP A 42 10.05 -2.23 13.12
N ASP A 43 10.92 -3.15 13.53
CA ASP A 43 11.22 -4.35 12.76
C ASP A 43 10.01 -5.27 12.64
N GLU A 44 9.25 -5.44 13.73
CA GLU A 44 8.00 -6.20 13.74
C GLU A 44 6.94 -5.56 12.81
N ILE A 45 6.78 -4.25 12.88
CA ILE A 45 5.84 -3.50 12.03
C ILE A 45 6.27 -3.58 10.57
N PHE A 46 7.56 -3.45 10.29
CA PHE A 46 8.12 -3.51 8.95
C PHE A 46 7.88 -4.87 8.31
N GLU A 47 8.18 -5.95 9.01
CA GLU A 47 7.91 -7.32 8.54
C GLU A 47 6.41 -7.57 8.32
N TRP A 48 5.56 -7.15 9.27
CA TRP A 48 4.11 -7.24 9.11
C TRP A 48 3.59 -6.45 7.91
N MET A 49 4.04 -5.21 7.70
CA MET A 49 3.64 -4.38 6.57
C MET A 49 4.09 -5.02 5.25
N GLN A 50 5.32 -5.52 5.17
CA GLN A 50 5.80 -6.23 3.97
C GLN A 50 4.94 -7.45 3.66
N HIS A 51 4.63 -8.27 4.66
CA HIS A 51 3.80 -9.45 4.47
C HIS A 51 2.39 -9.08 3.99
N LEU A 52 1.76 -8.08 4.61
CA LEU A 52 0.44 -7.61 4.21
C LEU A 52 0.45 -7.03 2.78
N ILE A 53 1.45 -6.23 2.41
CA ILE A 53 1.54 -5.67 1.06
C ILE A 53 1.74 -6.80 0.03
N ARG A 54 2.59 -7.79 0.30
CA ARG A 54 2.83 -8.92 -0.62
C ARG A 54 1.60 -9.80 -0.84
N THR A 55 0.70 -9.89 0.14
CA THR A 55 -0.57 -10.62 -0.04
C THR A 55 -1.59 -9.87 -0.90
N TRP A 56 -1.46 -8.54 -1.00
CA TRP A 56 -2.36 -7.69 -1.79
C TRP A 56 -1.82 -7.31 -3.16
N VAL A 57 -0.49 -7.20 -3.29
CA VAL A 57 0.18 -6.66 -4.47
C VAL A 57 0.99 -7.75 -5.15
N GLN A 58 0.44 -8.27 -6.24
CA GLN A 58 1.15 -9.20 -7.12
C GLN A 58 2.13 -8.44 -8.03
N ARG A 59 3.14 -9.16 -8.55
CA ARG A 59 4.16 -8.62 -9.48
C ARG A 59 4.89 -7.35 -8.95
N CYS A 60 5.03 -7.23 -7.64
CA CYS A 60 5.81 -6.16 -6.99
C CYS A 60 7.30 -6.35 -7.30
N LYS A 61 7.91 -5.40 -8.00
CA LYS A 61 9.34 -5.39 -8.36
C LYS A 61 10.18 -4.69 -7.31
N MET A 62 9.63 -3.66 -6.70
CA MET A 62 10.28 -2.91 -5.62
C MET A 62 9.26 -2.55 -4.56
N MET A 63 9.69 -2.66 -3.30
CA MET A 63 8.94 -2.24 -2.13
C MET A 63 9.89 -1.50 -1.20
N ARG A 64 9.52 -0.28 -0.81
CA ARG A 64 10.24 0.51 0.21
C ARG A 64 9.25 0.94 1.26
N VAL A 65 9.49 0.53 2.50
CA VAL A 65 8.74 0.97 3.67
C VAL A 65 9.71 1.75 4.56
N LYS A 66 9.44 3.03 4.77
CA LYS A 66 10.33 3.95 5.48
C LYS A 66 9.59 4.67 6.59
N ARG A 67 10.12 4.58 7.81
CA ARG A 67 9.66 5.41 8.92
C ARG A 67 9.96 6.89 8.65
N ARG A 68 9.00 7.76 8.96
CA ARG A 68 9.11 9.22 8.91
C ARG A 68 8.74 9.79 10.28
N ALA A 69 9.00 11.09 10.49
CA ALA A 69 8.70 11.76 11.77
C ALA A 69 7.21 11.70 12.15
N THR A 70 6.32 11.70 11.16
CA THR A 70 4.87 11.75 11.36
C THR A 70 4.14 10.44 11.05
N GLY A 71 4.79 9.47 10.42
CA GLY A 71 4.15 8.24 9.95
C GLY A 71 5.10 7.33 9.20
N ILE A 72 4.56 6.51 8.30
CA ILE A 72 5.29 5.51 7.52
C ILE A 72 5.01 5.74 6.04
N ARG A 73 6.08 5.96 5.26
CA ARG A 73 6.01 6.06 3.81
C ARG A 73 6.11 4.67 3.20
N VAL A 74 5.15 4.32 2.35
CA VAL A 74 5.17 3.08 1.55
C VAL A 74 5.31 3.48 0.09
N GLU A 75 6.30 2.90 -0.58
CA GLU A 75 6.54 3.07 -2.02
C GLU A 75 6.57 1.68 -2.65
N LEU A 76 5.84 1.51 -3.75
CA LEU A 76 5.70 0.27 -4.48
C LEU A 76 6.00 0.51 -5.95
N GLU A 77 6.64 -0.46 -6.57
CA GLU A 77 6.75 -0.55 -8.01
C GLU A 77 6.19 -1.90 -8.45
N THR A 78 5.24 -1.86 -9.36
CA THR A 78 4.60 -3.05 -9.94
C THR A 78 4.81 -3.05 -11.44
N GLN A 79 4.91 -4.23 -12.02
CA GLN A 79 5.00 -4.39 -13.47
C GLN A 79 3.88 -5.31 -13.97
N ASP A 80 3.12 -4.85 -14.96
CA ASP A 80 2.26 -5.70 -15.77
C ASP A 80 2.69 -5.70 -17.24
N ASP A 81 1.86 -6.29 -18.09
CA ASP A 81 2.12 -6.43 -19.52
C ASP A 81 2.03 -5.08 -20.27
N TYR A 82 1.50 -4.03 -19.62
CA TYR A 82 1.39 -2.67 -20.15
C TYR A 82 2.48 -1.72 -19.64
N GLY A 83 3.24 -2.09 -18.60
CA GLY A 83 4.41 -1.34 -18.17
C GLY A 83 4.68 -1.35 -16.66
N TYR A 84 5.45 -0.36 -16.22
CA TYR A 84 5.80 -0.14 -14.81
C TYR A 84 4.91 0.94 -14.20
N TYR A 85 4.48 0.70 -12.97
CA TYR A 85 3.69 1.64 -12.18
C TYR A 85 4.35 1.84 -10.82
N THR A 86 4.51 3.10 -10.44
CA THR A 86 5.04 3.48 -9.13
C THR A 86 3.94 4.10 -8.29
N TYR A 87 3.79 3.60 -7.07
CA TYR A 87 2.82 4.08 -6.09
C TYR A 87 3.55 4.56 -4.84
N GLY A 88 3.05 5.62 -4.23
CA GLY A 88 3.60 6.15 -2.98
C GLY A 88 2.51 6.75 -2.12
N PHE A 89 2.39 6.27 -0.88
CA PHE A 89 1.41 6.77 0.08
C PHE A 89 1.94 6.71 1.51
N ASP A 90 1.30 7.47 2.39
CA ASP A 90 1.67 7.59 3.79
C ASP A 90 0.61 6.94 4.69
N VAL A 91 1.09 6.24 5.71
CA VAL A 91 0.29 5.55 6.73
C VAL A 91 0.61 6.19 8.09
N PHE A 92 -0.42 6.62 8.81
CA PHE A 92 -0.27 7.38 10.05
C PHE A 92 -0.74 6.56 11.27
N PRO A 93 0.13 6.34 12.28
CA PRO A 93 -0.27 5.73 13.54
C PRO A 93 -1.11 6.70 14.39
N GLY A 94 -1.81 6.18 15.41
CA GLY A 94 -2.57 6.99 16.36
C GLY A 94 -3.77 7.77 15.79
N ARG A 95 -4.12 7.56 14.52
CA ARG A 95 -5.38 8.04 13.94
C ARG A 95 -6.35 6.88 13.85
N GLU A 96 -7.45 6.93 14.60
CA GLU A 96 -8.63 6.16 14.20
C GLU A 96 -8.93 6.52 12.75
N THR A 97 -9.03 5.51 11.90
CA THR A 97 -9.30 5.66 10.47
C THR A 97 -10.71 6.22 10.32
N ARG A 98 -10.85 7.54 10.40
CA ARG A 98 -12.08 8.20 9.97
C ARG A 98 -12.16 7.96 8.46
N PRO A 99 -13.18 7.24 7.96
CA PRO A 99 -13.30 6.99 6.53
C PRO A 99 -13.28 8.35 5.82
N SER A 100 -12.46 8.45 4.78
CA SER A 100 -12.32 9.66 3.99
C SER A 100 -13.70 10.10 3.52
N ARG A 101 -14.19 11.24 4.03
CA ARG A 101 -15.35 11.91 3.43
C ARG A 101 -14.96 12.23 2.00
N ALA A 102 -15.55 11.50 1.05
CA ALA A 102 -15.53 11.83 -0.35
C ALA A 102 -15.81 13.33 -0.50
N ARG A 103 -14.89 14.06 -1.14
CA ARG A 103 -15.15 15.43 -1.57
C ARG A 103 -16.36 15.37 -2.50
N LYS A 104 -17.55 15.75 -2.00
CA LYS A 104 -18.66 16.13 -2.86
C LYS A 104 -18.19 17.37 -3.63
N HIS A 105 -17.67 17.17 -4.83
CA HIS A 105 -17.52 18.27 -5.78
C HIS A 105 -18.92 18.82 -6.02
N GLY A 106 -19.13 20.06 -5.59
CA GLY A 106 -20.36 20.79 -5.84
C GLY A 106 -20.57 20.90 -7.34
N VAL A 107 -21.76 20.51 -7.77
CA VAL A 107 -22.29 20.83 -9.10
C VAL A 107 -22.34 22.36 -9.21
N PRO A 108 -21.68 22.99 -10.19
CA PRO A 108 -21.93 24.40 -10.45
C PRO A 108 -23.32 24.52 -11.08
N LYS A 109 -24.26 25.12 -10.35
CA LYS A 109 -25.43 25.75 -10.96
C LYS A 109 -24.96 27.06 -11.57
N LYS A 110 -25.02 27.19 -12.90
CA LYS A 110 -25.52 28.37 -13.61
C LYS A 110 -26.00 27.94 -14.98
#